data_AF-A0A352UGP3-F1
#
_entry.id   AF-A0A352UGP3-F1
#
_cell.length_a   1.000
_cell.length_b   1.000
_cell.length_c   1.000
_cell.angle_alpha   90.00
_cell.angle_beta   90.00
_cell.angle_gamma   90.00
#
_symmetry.space_group_name_H-M   'P 1'
#
loop_
_entity.id
_entity.type
_entity.pdbx_description
1 polymer ?
#
loop_
_entity_poly.entity_id
_entity_poly.type
_entity_poly.pdbx_seq_one_letter_code
_entity_poly.pdbx_strand_id
1 'polypeptide(L)'
;MLADSVHDYTWGRRERFNPGVSETDRAQKERHTSLENGSAIAIDGPVASGKTTVGRKLAHRLEYRFLDTGGMYRAVTVVALNENLDLGDQDALSRLTEEMPIEIVASPDGDRLIANNIDVTDRLR
;
A
#
# COMPACT_ATOMS: atom_id res chain seq x y z
N MET A 1 4.03 -4.37 32.20
CA MET A 1 2.99 -3.71 31.40
C MET A 1 3.70 -2.82 30.40
N LEU A 2 3.91 -3.32 29.19
CA LEU A 2 4.51 -2.55 28.10
C LEU A 2 3.36 -1.85 27.37
N ALA A 3 3.47 -0.53 27.23
CA ALA A 3 2.56 0.28 26.44
C ALA A 3 3.02 0.20 24.97
N ASP A 4 2.13 -0.24 24.09
CA ASP A 4 2.35 -0.23 22.64
C ASP A 4 2.40 1.21 22.14
N SER A 5 3.54 1.60 21.58
CA SER A 5 3.73 2.92 20.97
C SER A 5 3.12 2.94 19.57
N VAL A 6 1.97 3.60 19.45
CA VAL A 6 1.36 3.97 18.18
C VAL A 6 2.28 4.99 17.50
N HIS A 7 2.93 4.60 16.40
CA HIS A 7 3.73 5.54 15.60
C HIS A 7 2.82 6.23 14.58
N ASP A 8 2.55 7.50 14.83
CA ASP A 8 1.91 8.44 13.91
C ASP A 8 2.96 8.97 12.92
N TYR A 9 2.78 8.71 11.63
CA TYR A 9 3.68 9.16 10.57
C TYR A 9 2.97 10.18 9.68
N THR A 10 3.21 11.46 9.96
CA THR A 10 2.75 12.58 9.11
C THR A 10 3.82 12.91 8.04
N TRP A 11 3.38 13.09 6.79
CA TRP A 11 4.25 13.39 5.65
C TRP A 11 4.44 14.91 5.45
N GLY A 12 5.70 15.37 5.46
CA GLY A 12 6.27 16.44 4.62
C GLY A 12 5.78 17.89 4.77
N ARG A 13 6.38 18.69 5.67
CA ARG A 13 6.35 20.17 5.65
C ARG A 13 7.65 20.70 5.01
N ARG A 14 7.58 21.42 3.88
CA ARG A 14 8.74 21.89 3.08
C ARG A 14 9.51 23.03 3.78
N GLU A 15 10.84 22.94 3.85
CA GLU A 15 11.73 24.03 4.29
C GLU A 15 12.52 24.67 3.12
N ARG A 16 12.90 25.94 3.31
CA ARG A 16 13.43 26.88 2.31
C ARG A 16 14.93 26.69 2.03
N PHE A 17 15.35 27.06 0.81
CA PHE A 17 16.70 26.92 0.23
C PHE A 17 17.79 27.75 0.95
N ASN A 18 18.98 27.16 1.17
CA ASN A 18 20.18 27.84 1.72
C ASN A 18 21.40 27.62 0.77
N PRO A 19 22.06 28.68 0.24
CA PRO A 19 23.11 28.54 -0.76
C PRO A 19 24.50 28.54 -0.11
N GLY A 20 25.06 27.36 0.15
CA GLY A 20 26.41 27.25 0.73
C GLY A 20 26.92 25.82 0.89
N VAL A 21 26.59 24.92 -0.05
CA VAL A 21 26.89 23.48 0.09
C VAL A 21 28.08 23.10 -0.78
N SER A 22 29.12 22.51 -0.18
CA SER A 22 30.40 22.16 -0.83
C SER A 22 30.25 20.99 -1.82
N GLU A 23 31.26 20.75 -2.66
CA GLU A 23 31.22 19.70 -3.69
C GLU A 23 31.20 18.27 -3.09
N THR A 24 31.77 18.10 -1.90
CA THR A 24 31.69 16.86 -1.10
C THR A 24 30.30 16.68 -0.49
N ASP A 25 29.68 17.78 -0.05
CA ASP A 25 28.29 17.77 0.37
C ASP A 25 27.34 17.49 -0.80
N ARG A 26 27.68 17.88 -2.04
CA ARG A 26 26.87 17.55 -3.24
C ARG A 26 26.85 16.05 -3.50
N ALA A 27 27.98 15.35 -3.39
CA ALA A 27 28.01 13.89 -3.60
C ALA A 27 27.32 13.10 -2.46
N GLN A 28 27.38 13.59 -1.22
CA GLN A 28 26.60 13.02 -0.11
C GLN A 28 25.11 13.39 -0.20
N LYS A 29 24.80 14.60 -0.66
CA LYS A 29 23.44 15.05 -0.91
C LYS A 29 22.83 14.32 -2.10
N GLU A 30 23.57 14.00 -3.16
CA GLU A 30 23.10 13.20 -4.31
C GLU A 30 22.77 11.75 -3.90
N ARG A 31 23.60 11.13 -3.04
CA ARG A 31 23.32 9.83 -2.43
C ARG A 31 22.14 9.86 -1.46
N HIS A 32 21.93 10.98 -0.74
CA HIS A 32 20.74 11.14 0.10
C HIS A 32 19.48 11.49 -0.71
N THR A 33 19.57 12.32 -1.76
CA THR A 33 18.43 12.78 -2.57
C THR A 33 17.87 11.68 -3.47
N SER A 34 18.67 10.64 -3.78
CA SER A 34 18.18 9.47 -4.52
C SER A 34 17.28 8.56 -3.67
N LEU A 35 17.28 8.72 -2.35
CA LEU A 35 16.38 8.03 -1.41
C LEU A 35 15.23 8.94 -0.93
N GLU A 36 15.22 10.24 -1.27
CA GLU A 36 14.13 11.16 -0.91
C GLU A 36 12.86 10.99 -1.77
N ASN A 37 12.93 10.13 -2.80
CA ASN A 37 11.75 9.57 -3.44
C ASN A 37 11.62 8.13 -2.95
N GLY A 38 10.62 7.85 -2.10
CA GLY A 38 10.39 6.51 -1.56
C GLY A 38 10.46 5.46 -2.67
N SER A 39 11.48 4.60 -2.63
CA SER A 39 11.69 3.59 -3.66
C SER A 39 10.54 2.58 -3.59
N ALA A 40 9.82 2.38 -4.69
CA ALA A 40 8.79 1.35 -4.82
C ALA A 40 9.36 0.18 -5.63
N ILE A 41 9.02 -1.05 -5.22
CA ILE A 41 9.41 -2.27 -5.94
C ILE A 41 8.14 -2.92 -6.47
N ALA A 42 8.02 -2.99 -7.81
CA ALA A 42 6.96 -3.73 -8.48
C ALA A 42 7.38 -5.20 -8.68
N ILE A 43 6.43 -6.12 -8.48
CA ILE A 43 6.63 -7.56 -8.68
C ILE A 43 5.48 -8.08 -9.55
N ASP A 44 5.77 -8.30 -10.83
CA ASP A 44 4.80 -8.74 -11.83
C ASP A 44 5.09 -10.16 -12.34
N GLY A 45 4.04 -10.81 -12.86
CA GLY A 45 4.10 -12.18 -13.34
C GLY A 45 2.73 -12.87 -13.31
N PRO A 46 2.60 -14.08 -13.87
CA PRO A 46 1.32 -14.76 -14.03
C PRO A 46 0.66 -15.12 -12.69
N VAL A 47 -0.63 -15.43 -12.72
CA VAL A 47 -1.34 -15.95 -11.53
C VAL A 47 -0.64 -17.20 -10.99
N ALA A 48 -0.68 -17.39 -9.68
CA ALA A 48 -0.07 -18.53 -8.97
C ALA A 48 1.47 -18.67 -9.07
N SER A 49 2.21 -17.67 -9.57
CA SER A 49 3.68 -17.70 -9.58
C SER A 49 4.36 -17.41 -8.22
N GLY A 50 3.58 -17.17 -7.16
CA GLY A 50 4.11 -16.93 -5.82
C GLY A 50 4.51 -15.48 -5.50
N LYS A 51 4.13 -14.49 -6.33
CA LYS A 51 4.47 -13.06 -6.16
C LYS A 51 4.15 -12.51 -4.79
N THR A 52 2.96 -12.80 -4.26
CA THR A 52 2.54 -12.34 -2.92
C THR A 52 3.46 -12.93 -1.85
N THR A 53 3.81 -14.21 -1.95
CA THR A 53 4.70 -14.87 -0.99
C THR A 53 6.12 -14.29 -1.03
N VAL A 54 6.68 -14.11 -2.24
CA VAL A 54 8.02 -13.54 -2.41
C VAL A 54 8.03 -12.06 -2.01
N GLY A 55 7.02 -11.30 -2.43
CA GLY A 55 6.89 -9.87 -2.14
C GLY A 55 6.76 -9.59 -0.64
N ARG A 56 5.98 -10.37 0.11
CA ARG A 56 5.89 -10.25 1.57
C ARG A 56 7.25 -10.52 2.24
N LYS A 57 7.96 -11.57 1.81
CA LYS A 57 9.29 -11.89 2.34
C LYS A 57 10.33 -10.81 2.01
N LEU A 58 10.29 -10.27 0.80
CA LEU A 58 11.16 -9.19 0.35
C LEU A 58 10.88 -7.91 1.15
N ALA A 59 9.61 -7.52 1.27
CA ALA A 59 9.19 -6.35 2.01
C ALA A 59 9.63 -6.43 3.48
N HIS A 60 9.42 -7.57 4.14
CA HIS A 60 9.92 -7.80 5.50
C HIS A 60 11.45 -7.67 5.61
N ARG A 61 12.20 -8.22 4.66
CA ARG A 61 13.67 -8.15 4.67
C ARG A 61 14.21 -6.73 4.45
N LEU A 62 13.49 -5.92 3.69
CA LEU A 62 13.87 -4.55 3.34
C LEU A 62 13.22 -3.49 4.24
N GLU A 63 12.39 -3.89 5.21
CA GLU A 63 11.59 -2.99 6.07
C GLU A 63 10.60 -2.12 5.25
N TYR A 64 10.06 -2.68 4.17
CA TYR A 64 9.06 -2.06 3.32
C TYR A 64 7.66 -2.54 3.70
N ARG A 65 6.65 -1.74 3.34
CA ARG A 65 5.26 -2.22 3.32
C ARG A 65 5.03 -3.05 2.06
N PHE A 66 4.24 -4.12 2.18
CA PHE A 66 3.77 -4.91 1.05
C PHE A 66 2.35 -4.49 0.68
N LEU A 67 2.08 -4.30 -0.62
CA LEU A 67 0.76 -3.96 -1.15
C LEU A 67 0.27 -5.08 -2.09
N ASP A 68 -0.84 -5.74 -1.74
CA ASP A 68 -1.48 -6.76 -2.58
C ASP A 68 -2.55 -6.13 -3.47
N THR A 69 -2.15 -5.64 -4.64
CA THR A 69 -3.10 -5.04 -5.61
C THR A 69 -4.16 -6.04 -6.05
N GLY A 70 -3.83 -7.33 -6.17
CA GLY A 70 -4.80 -8.37 -6.52
C GLY A 70 -5.88 -8.54 -5.47
N GLY A 71 -5.51 -8.46 -4.18
CA GLY A 71 -6.47 -8.45 -3.07
C GLY A 71 -7.42 -7.26 -3.13
N MET A 72 -6.91 -6.07 -3.47
CA MET A 72 -7.72 -4.86 -3.63
C MET A 72 -8.76 -4.99 -4.75
N TYR A 73 -8.38 -5.47 -5.94
CA TYR A 73 -9.34 -5.71 -7.03
C TYR A 73 -10.43 -6.70 -6.62
N ARG A 74 -10.07 -7.80 -5.93
CA ARG A 74 -11.05 -8.77 -5.43
C ARG A 74 -11.98 -8.17 -4.37
N ALA A 75 -11.50 -7.27 -3.53
CA ALA A 75 -12.33 -6.57 -2.56
C ALA A 75 -13.40 -5.70 -3.24
N VAL A 76 -13.02 -4.94 -4.27
CA VAL A 76 -13.98 -4.18 -5.09
C VAL A 76 -15.05 -5.11 -5.68
N THR A 77 -14.63 -6.25 -6.26
CA THR A 77 -15.58 -7.25 -6.78
C THR A 77 -16.52 -7.76 -5.71
N VAL A 78 -16.01 -8.07 -4.52
CA VAL A 78 -16.81 -8.53 -3.39
C VAL A 78 -17.86 -7.50 -2.99
N VAL A 79 -17.51 -6.22 -2.93
CA VAL A 79 -18.46 -5.16 -2.55
C VAL A 79 -19.50 -4.94 -3.66
N ALA A 80 -19.07 -4.86 -4.92
CA ALA A 80 -19.98 -4.72 -6.06
C ALA A 80 -21.02 -5.85 -6.12
N LEU A 81 -20.59 -7.10 -5.86
CA LEU A 81 -21.48 -8.25 -5.79
C LEU A 81 -22.47 -8.16 -4.61
N ASN A 82 -22.05 -7.67 -3.44
CA ASN A 82 -22.95 -7.51 -2.29
C ASN A 82 -24.01 -6.44 -2.53
N GLU A 83 -23.64 -5.38 -3.24
CA GLU A 83 -24.53 -4.27 -3.60
C GLU A 83 -25.39 -4.58 -4.83
N ASN A 84 -25.23 -5.76 -5.44
CA ASN A 84 -25.90 -6.18 -6.67
C ASN A 84 -25.74 -5.17 -7.81
N LEU A 85 -24.55 -4.56 -7.92
CA LEU A 85 -24.24 -3.67 -9.04
C LEU A 85 -24.15 -4.47 -10.34
N ASP A 86 -24.58 -3.84 -11.44
CA ASP A 86 -24.31 -4.37 -12.76
C ASP A 86 -22.80 -4.30 -13.04
N LEU A 87 -22.16 -5.45 -13.19
CA LEU A 87 -20.73 -5.54 -13.49
C LEU A 87 -20.38 -5.03 -14.89
N GLY A 88 -21.38 -4.81 -15.75
CA GLY A 88 -21.24 -4.14 -17.05
C GLY A 88 -21.32 -2.60 -16.96
N ASP A 89 -21.80 -2.04 -15.84
CA ASP A 89 -21.87 -0.59 -15.64
C ASP A 89 -20.54 -0.05 -15.10
N GLN A 90 -19.69 0.37 -16.03
CA GLN A 90 -18.38 0.92 -15.71
C GLN A 90 -18.47 2.19 -14.84
N ASP A 91 -19.48 3.03 -15.04
CA ASP A 91 -19.62 4.27 -14.28
C ASP A 91 -20.03 3.99 -12.83
N ALA A 92 -20.91 3.01 -12.61
CA ALA A 92 -21.27 2.55 -11.28
C ALA A 92 -20.07 1.94 -10.54
N LEU A 93 -19.28 1.10 -11.21
CA LEU A 93 -18.07 0.52 -10.63
C LEU A 93 -17.01 1.59 -10.32
N SER A 94 -16.85 2.60 -11.18
CA SER A 94 -15.93 3.73 -10.93
C SER A 94 -16.33 4.48 -9.67
N ARG A 95 -17.62 4.86 -9.54
CA ARG A 95 -18.15 5.53 -8.34
C ARG A 95 -17.93 4.69 -7.09
N LEU A 96 -18.20 3.37 -7.17
CA LEU A 96 -17.93 2.47 -6.05
C LEU A 96 -16.45 2.56 -5.61
N THR A 97 -15.50 2.51 -6.55
CA THR A 97 -14.07 2.56 -6.20
C THR A 97 -13.61 3.90 -5.64
N GLU A 98 -14.30 5.00 -5.95
CA GLU A 98 -14.01 6.33 -5.41
C GLU A 98 -14.54 6.51 -3.98
N GLU A 99 -15.70 5.92 -3.69
CA GLU A 99 -16.41 6.11 -2.42
C GLU A 99 -16.11 5.01 -1.39
N MET A 100 -15.69 3.83 -1.84
CA MET A 100 -15.45 2.67 -0.98
C MET A 100 -14.15 2.83 -0.17
N PRO A 101 -14.21 2.99 1.17
CA PRO A 101 -13.01 2.97 1.98
C PRO A 101 -12.38 1.56 1.93
N ILE A 102 -11.05 1.54 1.75
CA ILE A 102 -10.25 0.32 1.80
C ILE A 102 -9.14 0.48 2.83
N GLU A 103 -9.09 -0.45 3.78
CA GLU A 103 -8.12 -0.43 4.87
C GLU A 103 -7.41 -1.76 4.97
N ILE A 104 -6.08 -1.70 5.09
CA ILE A 104 -5.24 -2.85 5.40
C ILE A 104 -4.88 -2.77 6.88
N VAL A 105 -5.43 -3.69 7.67
CA VAL A 105 -5.23 -3.71 9.13
C VAL A 105 -4.31 -4.87 9.47
N ALA A 106 -3.17 -4.57 10.10
CA ALA A 106 -2.26 -5.61 10.57
C ALA A 106 -2.92 -6.46 11.68
N SER A 107 -2.78 -7.78 11.61
CA SER A 107 -3.26 -8.69 12.65
C SER A 107 -2.26 -9.83 12.92
N PRO A 108 -2.35 -10.54 14.05
CA PRO A 108 -1.45 -11.67 14.37
C PRO A 108 -1.46 -12.78 13.31
N ASP A 109 -2.60 -12.97 12.63
CA ASP A 109 -2.79 -14.00 11.60
C ASP A 109 -2.43 -13.52 10.18
N GLY A 110 -1.92 -12.29 10.06
CA GLY A 110 -1.62 -11.60 8.80
C GLY A 110 -2.52 -10.39 8.57
N ASP A 111 -2.24 -9.64 7.49
CA ASP A 111 -3.02 -8.44 7.18
C ASP A 111 -4.46 -8.79 6.83
N ARG A 112 -5.39 -8.04 7.42
CA ARG A 112 -6.83 -8.06 7.13
C ARG A 112 -7.15 -6.95 6.12
N LEU A 113 -8.02 -7.24 5.15
CA LEU A 113 -8.52 -6.26 4.20
C LEU A 113 -9.97 -5.92 4.54
N ILE A 114 -10.20 -4.68 4.96
CA ILE A 114 -11.52 -4.14 5.22
C ILE A 114 -11.92 -3.29 4.02
N ALA A 115 -13.07 -3.59 3.43
CA ALA A 115 -13.60 -2.87 2.27
C ALA A 115 -15.06 -2.51 2.53
N ASN A 116 -15.41 -1.24 2.31
CA ASN A 116 -16.72 -0.69 2.67
C ASN A 116 -17.12 -0.99 4.14
N ASN A 117 -16.17 -0.88 5.07
CA ASN A 117 -16.34 -1.21 6.50
C ASN A 117 -16.65 -2.70 6.81
N ILE A 118 -16.44 -3.60 5.85
CA ILE A 118 -16.65 -5.05 6.01
C ILE A 118 -15.30 -5.76 5.89
N ASP A 119 -14.99 -6.68 6.81
CA ASP A 119 -13.84 -7.58 6.64
C ASP A 119 -14.13 -8.53 5.48
N VAL A 120 -13.38 -8.38 4.40
CA VAL A 120 -13.50 -9.20 3.20
C VAL A 120 -12.39 -10.24 3.08
N THR A 121 -11.44 -10.28 4.03
CA THR A 121 -10.18 -11.05 3.94
C THR A 121 -10.40 -12.51 3.52
N ASP A 122 -11.33 -13.19 4.17
CA ASP A 122 -11.60 -14.62 3.95
C ASP A 122 -12.35 -14.90 2.65
N ARG A 123 -12.87 -13.86 1.99
CA ARG A 123 -13.62 -13.94 0.73
C ARG A 123 -12.74 -13.72 -0.50
N LEU A 124 -11.44 -13.45 -0.33
CA LEU A 124 -10.52 -13.10 -1.41
C LEU A 124 -9.76 -14.30 -1.99
N ARG A 125 -10.13 -15.53 -1.63
CA ARG A 125 -9.44 -16.78 -2.01
C ARG A 125 -10.32 -17.68 -2.85
#